data_AF-A0A177E5Y4-F1
#
_entry.id   AF-A0A177E5Y4-F1
#
_cell.length_a   1.000
_cell.length_b   1.000
_cell.length_c   1.000
_cell.angle_alpha   90.00
_cell.angle_beta   90.00
_cell.angle_gamma   90.00
#
_symmetry.space_group_name_H-M   'P 1'
#
loop_
_entity.id
_entity.type
_entity.pdbx_description
1 polymer ?
#
loop_
_entity_poly.entity_id
_entity_poly.type
_entity_poly.pdbx_seq_one_letter_code
_entity_poly.pdbx_strand_id
1 'polypeptide(L)'
;MKKLLYILIAILTLNLTNCTGVPQRNLASDASLVRKGFSTKEEVYQLLGKPDQILKTGPDTEEWYFYQKNEDIWKKIPLLGSRIGKEEVEVLKIIFKGNRVIDCIYYVVTRP
;
A
#
# COMPACT_ATOMS: atom_id res chain seq x y z
N MET A 1 -11.18 2.17 -46.29
CA MET A 1 -10.39 1.20 -45.49
C MET A 1 -9.03 1.76 -45.05
N LYS A 2 -8.19 2.31 -45.94
CA LYS A 2 -6.88 2.89 -45.57
C LYS A 2 -6.94 4.01 -44.51
N LYS A 3 -7.94 4.91 -44.60
CA LYS A 3 -8.14 5.98 -43.60
C LYS A 3 -8.48 5.45 -42.19
N LEU A 4 -9.23 4.36 -42.10
CA LEU A 4 -9.57 3.72 -40.82
C LEU A 4 -8.32 3.06 -40.19
N LEU A 5 -7.47 2.46 -41.02
CA LEU A 5 -6.20 1.88 -40.59
C LEU A 5 -5.25 2.94 -40.01
N TYR A 6 -5.14 4.11 -40.64
CA TYR A 6 -4.32 5.20 -40.12
C TYR A 6 -4.85 5.76 -38.80
N ILE A 7 -6.18 5.82 -38.61
CA ILE A 7 -6.80 6.25 -37.35
C ILE A 7 -6.51 5.24 -36.23
N LEU A 8 -6.62 3.94 -36.51
CA LEU A 8 -6.31 2.88 -35.54
C LEU A 8 -4.83 2.90 -35.13
N ILE A 9 -3.92 3.08 -36.08
CA ILE A 9 -2.48 3.20 -35.81
C ILE A 9 -2.20 4.44 -34.96
N ALA A 10 -2.81 5.59 -35.27
CA ALA A 10 -2.64 6.81 -34.50
C ALA A 10 -3.13 6.69 -33.05
N ILE A 11 -4.27 6.03 -32.83
CA ILE A 11 -4.81 5.74 -31.48
C ILE A 11 -3.87 4.80 -30.72
N LEU A 12 -3.35 3.76 -31.38
CA LEU A 12 -2.43 2.80 -30.75
C LEU A 12 -1.13 3.48 -30.32
N THR A 13 -0.56 4.35 -31.17
CA THR A 13 0.67 5.09 -30.84
C THR A 13 0.47 6.10 -29.71
N LEU A 14 -0.73 6.66 -29.55
CA LEU A 14 -1.04 7.62 -28.47
C LEU A 14 -1.06 6.96 -27.07
N ASN A 15 -1.29 5.65 -26.99
CA ASN A 15 -1.38 4.92 -25.74
C ASN A 15 -0.03 4.36 -25.24
N LEU A 16 1.05 4.47 -26.02
CA LEU A 16 2.37 3.95 -25.66
C LEU A 16 3.13 4.82 -24.65
N THR A 17 2.66 6.04 -24.38
CA THR A 17 3.35 7.00 -23.49
C THR A 17 3.02 6.83 -22.01
N ASN A 18 2.12 5.91 -21.64
CA ASN A 18 1.59 5.78 -20.28
C ASN A 18 2.26 4.64 -19.47
N CYS A 19 3.59 4.50 -19.58
CA CYS A 19 4.35 3.41 -18.96
C CYS A 19 4.95 3.77 -17.59
N THR A 20 4.32 4.67 -16.83
CA THR A 20 4.78 5.01 -15.48
C THR A 20 3.67 4.77 -14.47
N GLY A 21 3.60 3.54 -13.96
CA GLY A 21 2.87 3.25 -12.73
C GLY A 21 3.58 3.96 -11.57
N VAL A 22 2.85 4.72 -10.76
CA VAL A 22 3.39 5.24 -9.50
C VAL A 22 3.69 4.04 -8.61
N PRO A 23 4.92 3.86 -8.10
CA PRO A 23 5.22 2.78 -7.18
C PRO A 23 4.34 2.94 -5.94
N GLN A 24 3.40 2.01 -5.78
CA GLN A 24 2.59 1.95 -4.57
C GLN A 24 3.43 1.32 -3.48
N ARG A 25 3.28 1.81 -2.26
CA ARG A 25 3.81 1.14 -1.06
C ARG A 25 3.31 -0.31 -1.05
N ASN A 26 4.03 -1.24 -0.44
CA ASN A 26 3.55 -2.61 -0.30
C ASN A 26 3.77 -3.06 1.13
N LEU A 27 2.72 -2.91 1.96
CA LEU A 27 2.81 -3.18 3.39
C LEU A 27 3.14 -4.66 3.69
N ALA A 28 2.72 -5.59 2.84
CA ALA A 28 3.05 -7.00 3.00
C ALA A 28 4.55 -7.27 2.81
N SER A 29 5.16 -6.67 1.78
CA SER A 29 6.61 -6.76 1.54
C SER A 29 7.39 -6.05 2.64
N ASP A 30 6.98 -4.85 3.00
CA ASP A 30 7.55 -4.03 4.08
C ASP A 30 7.58 -4.79 5.43
N ALA A 31 6.50 -5.51 5.76
CA ALA A 31 6.39 -6.29 6.98
C ALA A 31 7.47 -7.40 7.08
N SER A 32 7.88 -7.96 5.94
CA SER A 32 8.88 -9.04 5.89
C SER A 32 10.30 -8.57 6.24
N LEU A 33 10.57 -7.26 6.12
CA LEU A 33 11.86 -6.66 6.45
C LEU A 33 12.00 -6.42 7.96
N VAL A 34 10.89 -6.37 8.69
CA VAL A 34 10.87 -6.11 10.13
C VAL A 34 11.05 -7.40 10.91
N ARG A 35 12.12 -7.47 11.72
CA ARG A 35 12.49 -8.66 12.48
C ARG A 35 12.14 -8.51 13.96
N LYS A 36 11.21 -9.35 14.42
CA LYS A 36 10.85 -9.46 15.85
C LYS A 36 12.09 -9.75 16.71
N GLY A 37 12.25 -8.99 17.79
CA GLY A 37 13.36 -9.09 18.75
C GLY A 37 14.67 -8.43 18.32
N PHE A 38 14.84 -8.11 17.04
CA PHE A 38 16.07 -7.53 16.49
C PHE A 38 15.88 -6.10 16.03
N SER A 39 14.85 -5.85 15.22
CA SER A 39 14.61 -4.54 14.64
C SER A 39 14.35 -3.48 15.71
N THR A 40 14.99 -2.34 15.55
CA THR A 40 14.84 -1.16 16.41
C THR A 40 13.81 -0.18 15.86
N LYS A 41 13.37 0.80 16.67
CA LYS A 41 12.48 1.87 16.19
C LYS A 41 13.09 2.66 15.05
N GLU A 42 14.38 2.97 15.16
CA GLU A 42 15.10 3.72 14.12
C GLU A 42 15.18 2.92 12.82
N GLU A 43 15.54 1.64 12.87
CA GLU A 43 15.57 0.78 11.67
C GLU A 43 14.18 0.67 11.02
N VAL A 44 13.12 0.53 11.82
CA VAL A 44 11.75 0.52 11.29
C VAL A 44 11.41 1.84 10.63
N TYR A 45 11.81 2.97 11.21
CA TYR A 45 11.59 4.29 10.63
C TYR A 45 12.38 4.48 9.32
N GLN A 46 13.62 3.97 9.24
CA GLN A 46 14.42 4.02 8.02
C GLN A 46 13.85 3.12 6.91
N LEU A 47 13.31 1.95 7.26
CA LEU A 47 12.73 1.01 6.30
C LEU A 47 11.34 1.45 5.82
N LEU A 48 10.47 1.87 6.75
CA LEU A 48 9.04 2.07 6.50
C LEU A 48 8.62 3.55 6.48
N GLY A 49 9.53 4.45 6.81
CA GLY A 49 9.23 5.86 6.98
C GLY A 49 8.37 6.14 8.21
N LYS A 50 7.71 7.31 8.16
CA LYS A 50 6.85 7.79 9.24
C LYS A 50 5.59 6.92 9.35
N PRO A 51 5.21 6.45 10.56
CA PRO A 51 3.93 5.78 10.77
C PRO A 51 2.76 6.76 10.64
N ASP A 52 1.63 6.23 10.18
CA ASP A 52 0.39 7.00 10.06
C ASP A 52 -0.23 7.29 11.43
N GLN A 53 -0.08 6.35 12.36
CA GLN A 53 -0.56 6.50 13.73
C GLN A 53 0.37 5.80 14.73
N ILE A 54 0.55 6.44 15.89
CA ILE A 54 1.29 5.89 17.03
C ILE A 54 0.36 5.86 18.24
N LEU A 55 0.21 4.70 18.87
CA LEU A 55 -0.53 4.51 20.11
C LEU A 55 0.43 4.09 21.23
N LYS A 56 0.31 4.70 22.41
CA LYS A 56 1.03 4.27 23.62
C LYS A 56 0.09 3.40 24.46
N THR A 57 0.28 2.09 24.42
CA THR A 57 -0.63 1.11 25.05
C THR A 57 -0.17 0.70 26.45
N GLY A 58 1.02 1.13 26.88
CA GLY A 58 1.54 0.86 28.22
C GLY A 58 2.77 1.70 28.58
N PRO A 59 3.37 1.48 29.75
CA PRO A 59 4.49 2.28 30.28
C PRO A 59 5.71 2.31 29.35
N ASP A 60 5.93 1.23 28.61
CA ASP A 60 7.04 1.08 27.68
C ASP A 60 6.60 0.31 26.42
N THR A 61 5.33 0.44 26.05
CA THR A 61 4.75 -0.27 24.90
C THR A 61 4.09 0.71 23.96
N GLU A 62 4.53 0.68 22.70
CA GLU A 62 4.03 1.55 21.65
C GLU A 62 3.64 0.72 20.44
N GLU A 63 2.55 1.09 19.79
CA GLU A 63 2.05 0.47 18.58
C GLU A 63 2.09 1.48 17.45
N TRP A 64 2.75 1.12 16.36
CA TRP A 64 2.80 1.92 15.15
C TRP A 64 1.92 1.28 14.09
N TYR A 65 1.09 2.09 13.47
CA TYR A 65 0.17 1.66 12.42
C TYR A 65 0.55 2.34 11.11
N PHE A 66 0.58 1.53 10.06
CA PHE A 66 0.70 1.98 8.69
C PHE A 66 -0.52 1.50 7.92
N TYR A 67 -1.16 2.41 7.19
CA TYR A 67 -2.38 2.17 6.44
C TYR A 67 -2.12 2.35 4.95
N GLN A 68 -2.62 1.42 4.16
CA GLN A 68 -2.60 1.54 2.72
C GLN A 68 -3.97 1.22 2.15
N LYS A 69 -4.59 2.21 1.52
CA LYS A 69 -5.82 2.02 0.77
C LYS A 69 -5.48 1.50 -0.62
N ASN A 70 -5.90 0.29 -0.94
CA ASN A 70 -5.86 -0.21 -2.31
C ASN A 70 -7.19 0.15 -2.98
N GLU A 71 -7.17 1.18 -3.82
CA GLU A 71 -8.29 1.47 -4.71
C GLU A 71 -8.06 0.72 -6.02
N ASP A 72 -8.92 -0.27 -6.31
CA ASP A 72 -8.86 -0.99 -7.58
C ASP A 72 -8.88 -0.01 -8.75
N ILE A 73 -7.94 -0.19 -9.69
CA ILE A 73 -7.85 0.58 -10.94
C ILE A 73 -9.21 0.58 -11.68
N TRP A 74 -9.97 -0.50 -11.53
CA TRP A 74 -11.31 -0.68 -12.08
C TRP A 74 -12.35 0.33 -11.56
N LYS A 75 -12.17 0.93 -10.37
CA LYS A 75 -13.02 2.03 -9.89
C LYS A 75 -12.97 3.26 -10.80
N LYS A 76 -11.85 3.48 -11.50
CA LYS A 76 -11.66 4.65 -12.37
C LYS A 76 -12.36 4.49 -13.72
N ILE A 77 -12.94 3.33 -14.02
CA ILE A 77 -13.68 3.09 -15.27
C ILE A 77 -15.11 3.63 -15.11
N PRO A 78 -15.49 4.67 -15.89
CA PRO A 78 -16.86 5.17 -15.88
C PRO A 78 -17.83 4.03 -16.25
N LEU A 79 -18.98 3.97 -15.57
CA LEU A 79 -20.07 2.97 -15.68
C LEU A 79 -19.84 1.60 -15.01
N LEU A 80 -18.61 1.13 -14.81
CA LEU A 80 -18.32 -0.19 -14.21
C LEU A 80 -17.69 -0.15 -12.81
N GLY A 81 -17.08 1.00 -12.45
CA GLY A 81 -16.30 1.12 -11.21
C GLY A 81 -17.09 0.93 -9.92
N SER A 82 -18.39 1.25 -9.90
CA SER A 82 -19.23 1.14 -8.70
C SER A 82 -19.70 -0.29 -8.38
N ARG A 83 -19.64 -1.23 -9.33
CA ARG A 83 -20.09 -2.62 -9.15
C ARG A 83 -18.95 -3.60 -8.86
N ILE A 84 -17.72 -3.26 -9.21
CA ILE A 84 -16.59 -4.21 -9.21
C ILE A 84 -15.51 -3.83 -8.19
N GLY A 85 -15.33 -2.55 -7.90
CA GLY A 85 -14.23 -2.11 -7.05
C GLY A 85 -14.46 -2.44 -5.58
N LYS A 86 -13.64 -3.32 -5.01
CA LYS A 86 -13.58 -3.53 -3.57
C LYS A 86 -12.72 -2.42 -2.95
N GLU A 87 -13.11 -1.94 -1.77
CA GLU A 87 -12.23 -1.10 -0.96
C GLU A 87 -11.58 -1.97 0.09
N GLU A 88 -10.29 -2.24 -0.11
CA GLU A 88 -9.46 -2.95 0.83
C GLU A 88 -8.47 -1.96 1.45
N VAL A 89 -8.37 -2.00 2.77
CA VAL A 89 -7.39 -1.25 3.54
C VAL A 89 -6.42 -2.27 4.13
N GLU A 90 -5.19 -2.27 3.64
CA GLU A 90 -4.10 -3.00 4.26
C GLU A 90 -3.63 -2.24 5.50
N VAL A 91 -3.35 -2.99 6.56
CA VAL A 91 -2.86 -2.47 7.83
C VAL A 91 -1.63 -3.25 8.25
N LEU A 92 -0.56 -2.52 8.55
CA LEU A 92 0.63 -3.05 9.20
C LEU A 92 0.74 -2.45 10.60
N LYS A 93 0.61 -3.30 11.61
CA LYS A 93 0.76 -2.97 13.03
C LYS A 93 2.10 -3.49 13.52
N ILE A 94 2.95 -2.61 14.03
CA ILE A 94 4.22 -2.96 14.66
C ILE A 94 4.15 -2.58 16.13
N ILE A 95 4.42 -3.55 17.00
CA ILE A 95 4.41 -3.37 18.45
C ILE A 95 5.85 -3.31 18.93
N PHE A 96 6.16 -2.27 19.69
CA PHE A 96 7.45 -2.05 20.31
C PHE A 96 7.36 -2.21 21.83
N LYS A 97 8.43 -2.74 22.43
CA LYS A 97 8.72 -2.59 23.85
C LYS A 97 10.07 -1.92 24.01
N GLY A 98 10.12 -0.76 24.65
CA GLY A 98 11.33 0.06 24.67
C GLY A 98 11.73 0.44 23.26
N ASN A 99 12.93 0.04 22.83
CA ASN A 99 13.45 0.31 21.49
C ASN A 99 13.34 -0.90 20.53
N ARG A 100 12.70 -2.01 20.91
CA ARG A 100 12.69 -3.24 20.09
C ARG A 100 11.30 -3.64 19.63
N VAL A 101 11.22 -4.16 18.41
CA VAL A 101 9.99 -4.79 17.88
C VAL A 101 9.71 -6.07 18.65
N ILE A 102 8.54 -6.15 19.27
CA ILE A 102 8.02 -7.36 19.92
C ILE A 102 6.94 -8.04 19.07
N ASP A 103 6.32 -7.34 18.13
CA ASP A 103 5.38 -7.96 17.19
C ASP A 103 5.24 -7.16 15.89
N CYS A 104 4.90 -7.87 14.82
CA CYS A 104 4.66 -7.33 13.50
C CYS A 104 3.46 -8.08 12.89
N ILE A 105 2.35 -7.40 12.69
CA ILE A 105 1.08 -7.99 12.28
C ILE A 105 0.58 -7.26 11.03
N TYR A 106 0.43 -8.01 9.94
CA TYR A 106 -0.18 -7.53 8.71
C TYR A 106 -1.57 -8.14 8.54
N TYR A 107 -2.56 -7.31 8.20
CA TYR A 107 -3.91 -7.76 7.90
C TYR A 107 -4.62 -6.83 6.91
N VAL A 108 -5.68 -7.32 6.29
CA VAL A 108 -6.49 -6.57 5.33
C VAL A 108 -7.91 -6.41 5.89
N VAL A 109 -8.42 -5.18 5.86
CA VAL A 109 -9.79 -4.85 6.21
C VAL A 109 -10.55 -4.53 4.93
N THR A 110 -11.52 -5.37 4.59
CA THR A 110 -12.44 -5.10 3.49
C THR A 110 -13.68 -4.41 4.03
N ARG A 111 -14.11 -3.32 3.41
CA ARG A 111 -15.41 -2.72 3.74
C ARG A 111 -16.52 -3.61 3.14
N PRO A 112 -17.50 -4.08 3.94
CA PRO A 112 -18.60 -4.91 3.45
C PRO A 112 -19.50 -4.17 2.46
#